data_AF-A0A097PNF2-F1
#
_entry.id   AF-A0A097PNF2-F1
#
_cell.length_a   1.000
_cell.length_b   1.000
_cell.length_c   1.000
_cell.angle_alpha   90.00
_cell.angle_beta   90.00
_cell.angle_gamma   90.00
#
_symmetry.space_group_name_H-M   'P 1'
#
loop_
_entity.id
_entity.type
_entity.pdbx_description
1 polymer ?
#
loop_
_entity_poly.entity_id
_entity_poly.type
_entity_poly.pdbx_seq_one_letter_code
_entity_poly.pdbx_strand_id
1 'polypeptide(L)'
;VGVGPGRIVESDKLPADVRNRAMDAVDACNRRVTIGDVAGKAGLKLNEAQKALQALAADTDGFLEVSDEGDVLYVFPNNYRAKLAAKSFRLKVEPVIDKAKAAAEYSIRVLFGTALIASIVIVFTAIIAILSSKSDDDDRGRRRRSFDSGFNIFISPSDLFWYWDPYYYRRRRVQTDKMNFIESVFSFVFGEGDPNQGIEEKRWKLIGEYIASNGGVVTAEELAPYLDIDRTMSDESYVLPVLLRFDGQPEIDEEGNILYRFPSFQRTAASQRIGRKEYVGRRWADAIGGVEKIFREKKWEFSKTNMSERGMAIGLGGLNLFGVIILGAML
;
A
#
# COMPACT_ATOMS: atom_id res chain seq x y z
N VAL A 1 39.07 -14.54 -16.66
CA VAL A 1 39.02 -14.20 -15.22
C VAL A 1 37.96 -15.09 -14.59
N GLY A 2 38.38 -16.11 -13.85
CA GLY A 2 37.47 -17.09 -13.24
C GLY A 2 36.62 -16.44 -12.14
N VAL A 3 35.31 -16.63 -12.20
CA VAL A 3 34.36 -16.13 -11.20
C VAL A 3 34.25 -17.20 -10.11
N GLY A 4 34.93 -17.00 -8.99
CA GLY A 4 34.79 -17.87 -7.82
C GLY A 4 33.40 -17.72 -7.16
N PRO A 5 32.83 -18.81 -6.61
CA PRO A 5 31.59 -18.74 -5.84
C PRO A 5 31.84 -17.88 -4.59
N GLY A 6 31.07 -16.80 -4.41
CA GLY A 6 31.18 -15.92 -3.23
C GLY A 6 31.16 -14.42 -3.52
N ARG A 7 31.26 -13.99 -4.79
CA ARG A 7 31.18 -12.55 -5.15
C ARG A 7 29.79 -12.08 -5.56
N ILE A 8 28.88 -12.99 -5.87
CA ILE A 8 27.52 -12.69 -6.29
C ILE A 8 26.61 -12.86 -5.07
N VAL A 9 25.84 -11.82 -4.76
CA VAL A 9 24.81 -11.86 -3.72
C VAL A 9 23.58 -12.51 -4.34
N GLU A 10 23.24 -13.73 -3.92
CA GLU A 10 22.13 -14.50 -4.50
C GLU A 10 20.77 -13.81 -4.24
N SER A 11 20.62 -13.16 -3.08
CA SER A 11 19.43 -12.40 -2.71
C SER A 11 19.22 -11.15 -3.58
N ASP A 12 20.24 -10.65 -4.27
CA ASP A 12 20.11 -9.51 -5.21
C ASP A 12 19.46 -9.92 -6.54
N LYS A 13 19.45 -11.22 -6.87
CA LYS A 13 18.78 -11.77 -8.06
C LYS A 13 17.26 -11.85 -7.89
N LEU A 14 16.78 -11.79 -6.65
CA LEU A 14 15.36 -11.87 -6.34
C LEU A 14 14.66 -10.52 -6.54
N PRO A 15 13.36 -10.54 -6.92
CA PRO A 15 12.50 -9.37 -6.78
C PRO A 15 12.54 -8.83 -5.34
N ALA A 16 12.54 -7.50 -5.23
CA ALA A 16 12.65 -6.79 -3.96
C ALA A 16 11.51 -7.12 -3.00
N ASP A 17 10.29 -7.17 -3.54
CA ASP A 17 9.08 -7.50 -2.79
C ASP A 17 9.15 -8.91 -2.20
N VAL A 18 9.54 -9.91 -2.99
CA VAL A 18 9.68 -11.31 -2.57
C VAL A 18 10.73 -11.42 -1.47
N ARG A 19 11.89 -10.78 -1.65
CA ARG A 19 12.96 -10.77 -0.64
C ARG A 19 12.50 -10.12 0.66
N ASN A 20 11.91 -8.93 0.59
CA ASN A 20 11.49 -8.18 1.77
C ASN A 20 10.37 -8.91 2.53
N ARG A 21 9.37 -9.44 1.82
CA ARG A 21 8.29 -10.23 2.42
C ARG A 21 8.80 -11.52 3.05
N ALA A 22 9.74 -12.21 2.41
CA ALA A 22 10.37 -13.40 2.99
C ALA A 22 11.15 -13.05 4.26
N MET A 23 11.91 -11.95 4.27
CA MET A 23 12.62 -11.49 5.46
C MET A 23 11.67 -11.10 6.61
N ASP A 24 10.53 -10.49 6.31
CA ASP A 24 9.53 -10.12 7.33
C ASP A 24 8.84 -11.36 7.91
N ALA A 25 8.59 -12.38 7.08
CA ALA A 25 8.08 -13.67 7.55
C ALA A 25 9.09 -14.43 8.42
N VAL A 26 10.37 -14.45 8.02
CA VAL A 26 11.47 -15.04 8.80
C VAL A 26 11.54 -14.41 10.20
N ASP A 27 11.46 -13.07 10.28
CA ASP A 27 11.45 -12.37 11.56
C ASP A 27 10.22 -12.69 12.41
N ALA A 28 9.03 -12.73 11.78
CA ALA A 28 7.78 -13.05 12.47
C ALA A 28 7.77 -14.47 13.06
N CYS A 29 8.51 -15.40 12.44
CA CYS A 29 8.63 -16.80 12.87
C CYS A 29 9.89 -17.06 13.70
N ASN A 30 10.41 -16.05 14.42
CA ASN A 30 11.58 -16.18 15.31
C ASN A 30 12.84 -16.73 14.62
N ARG A 31 12.99 -16.50 13.31
CA ARG A 31 14.16 -16.88 12.49
C ARG A 31 14.45 -18.38 12.42
N ARG A 32 13.49 -19.23 12.80
CA ARG A 32 13.51 -20.68 12.56
C ARG A 32 12.26 -20.98 11.76
N VAL A 33 12.40 -21.32 10.48
CA VAL A 33 11.27 -21.38 9.56
C VAL A 33 11.35 -22.54 8.60
N THR A 34 10.19 -23.08 8.24
CA THR A 34 10.04 -23.92 7.05
C THR A 34 9.68 -23.09 5.82
N ILE A 35 9.68 -23.73 4.65
CA ILE A 35 9.20 -23.11 3.41
C ILE A 35 7.70 -22.75 3.53
N GLY A 36 6.91 -23.61 4.19
CA GLY A 36 5.49 -23.39 4.44
C GLY A 36 5.23 -22.20 5.36
N ASP A 37 6.00 -22.06 6.44
CA ASP A 37 5.91 -20.93 7.37
C ASP A 37 6.08 -19.60 6.63
N VAL A 38 7.09 -19.52 5.77
CA VAL A 38 7.35 -18.30 4.99
C VAL A 38 6.29 -18.09 3.92
N ALA A 39 5.90 -19.12 3.17
CA ALA A 39 4.88 -18.99 2.13
C ALA A 39 3.53 -18.53 2.71
N GLY A 40 3.10 -19.11 3.83
CA GLY A 40 1.88 -18.74 4.52
C GLY A 40 1.92 -17.33 5.10
N LYS A 41 2.97 -17.01 5.86
CA LYS A 41 3.10 -15.71 6.54
C LYS A 41 3.37 -14.56 5.58
N ALA A 42 4.10 -14.81 4.50
CA ALA A 42 4.42 -13.82 3.49
C ALA A 42 3.37 -13.74 2.38
N GLY A 43 2.54 -14.77 2.16
CA GLY A 43 1.64 -14.88 1.00
C GLY A 43 2.38 -15.10 -0.33
N LEU A 44 3.56 -15.72 -0.28
CA LEU A 44 4.42 -15.98 -1.45
C LEU A 44 4.12 -17.36 -2.05
N LYS A 45 4.42 -17.55 -3.34
CA LYS A 45 4.41 -18.90 -3.92
C LYS A 45 5.45 -19.76 -3.21
N LEU A 46 5.20 -21.06 -3.04
CA LEU A 46 6.17 -21.94 -2.39
C LEU A 46 7.55 -21.92 -3.06
N ASN A 47 7.59 -21.94 -4.39
CA ASN A 47 8.84 -21.86 -5.16
C ASN A 47 9.58 -20.52 -4.93
N GLU A 48 8.85 -19.42 -4.76
CA GLU A 48 9.44 -18.11 -4.46
C GLU A 48 9.98 -18.07 -3.03
N ALA A 49 9.21 -18.58 -2.07
CA ALA A 49 9.61 -18.69 -0.66
C ALA A 49 10.87 -19.57 -0.51
N GLN A 50 10.91 -20.72 -1.19
CA GLN A 50 12.07 -21.62 -1.19
C GLN A 50 13.32 -20.94 -1.77
N LYS A 51 13.20 -20.32 -2.95
CA LYS A 51 14.32 -19.59 -3.57
C LYS A 51 14.79 -18.44 -2.68
N ALA A 52 13.86 -17.71 -2.06
CA ALA A 52 14.18 -16.64 -1.14
C ALA A 52 14.95 -17.15 0.09
N LEU A 53 14.47 -18.21 0.73
CA LEU A 53 15.13 -18.81 1.89
C LEU A 53 16.53 -19.32 1.56
N GLN A 54 16.70 -20.01 0.42
CA GLN A 54 18.00 -20.50 -0.02
C GLN A 54 18.97 -19.35 -0.32
N ALA A 55 18.51 -18.31 -1.01
CA ALA A 55 19.35 -17.14 -1.31
C ALA A 55 19.74 -16.37 -0.03
N LEU A 56 18.79 -16.19 0.90
CA LEU A 56 19.06 -15.57 2.20
C LEU A 56 20.03 -16.41 3.01
N ALA A 57 19.88 -17.74 3.05
CA ALA A 57 20.76 -18.63 3.79
C ALA A 57 22.15 -18.73 3.16
N ALA A 58 22.29 -18.59 1.84
CA ALA A 58 23.58 -18.57 1.15
C ALA A 58 24.35 -17.25 1.36
N ASP A 59 23.62 -16.14 1.50
CA ASP A 59 24.22 -14.82 1.70
C ASP A 59 24.44 -14.44 3.16
N THR A 60 23.84 -15.19 4.08
CA THR A 60 24.00 -15.03 5.51
C THR A 60 24.64 -16.28 6.09
N ASP A 61 25.03 -16.28 7.37
CA ASP A 61 25.46 -17.50 8.06
C ASP A 61 24.23 -18.32 8.52
N GLY A 62 23.24 -18.47 7.63
CA GLY A 62 22.06 -19.29 7.85
C GLY A 62 22.41 -20.76 7.63
N PHE A 63 21.85 -21.64 8.46
CA PHE A 63 22.09 -23.07 8.35
C PHE A 63 20.79 -23.86 8.33
N LEU A 64 20.88 -25.09 7.86
CA LEU A 64 19.76 -26.03 7.81
C LEU A 64 19.83 -26.94 9.04
N GLU A 65 18.71 -27.05 9.74
CA GLU A 65 18.48 -27.99 10.83
C GLU A 65 17.40 -28.98 10.37
N VAL A 66 17.46 -30.22 10.83
CA VAL A 66 16.40 -31.20 10.59
C VAL A 66 15.60 -31.32 11.88
N SER A 67 14.27 -31.14 11.81
CA SER A 67 13.35 -31.35 12.93
C SER A 67 13.37 -32.82 13.36
N ASP A 68 12.93 -33.10 14.59
CA ASP A 68 12.72 -34.46 15.08
C ASP A 68 11.71 -35.25 14.21
N GLU A 69 10.86 -34.53 13.47
CA GLU A 69 9.87 -35.08 12.52
C GLU A 69 10.46 -35.33 11.10
N GLY A 70 11.73 -34.98 10.87
CA GLY A 70 12.40 -35.13 9.58
C GLY A 70 12.25 -33.94 8.62
N ASP A 71 11.63 -32.85 9.06
CA ASP A 71 11.43 -31.65 8.24
C ASP A 71 12.67 -30.73 8.21
N VAL A 72 12.91 -30.07 7.08
CA VAL A 72 14.04 -29.13 6.92
C VAL A 72 13.67 -27.74 7.42
N LEU A 73 14.42 -27.26 8.41
CA LEU A 73 14.30 -25.95 9.05
C LEU A 73 15.44 -25.04 8.60
N TYR A 74 15.10 -23.83 8.18
CA TYR A 74 16.07 -22.75 7.94
C TYR A 74 16.22 -21.92 9.22
N VAL A 75 17.44 -21.86 9.75
CA VAL A 75 17.76 -21.12 10.97
C VAL A 75 18.66 -19.93 10.64
N PHE A 76 18.21 -18.73 11.00
CA PHE A 76 18.92 -17.47 10.73
C PHE A 76 19.47 -16.82 12.02
N PRO A 77 20.72 -16.32 12.00
CA PRO A 77 21.30 -15.63 13.15
C PRO A 77 20.59 -14.30 13.44
N ASN A 78 20.66 -13.80 14.67
CA ASN A 78 20.01 -12.54 15.10
C ASN A 78 20.37 -11.34 14.21
N ASN A 79 21.58 -11.35 13.65
CA ASN A 79 22.14 -10.27 12.84
C ASN A 79 22.15 -10.58 11.33
N TYR A 80 21.34 -11.53 10.85
CA TYR A 80 21.32 -11.92 9.43
C TYR A 80 21.01 -10.73 8.50
N ARG A 81 20.06 -9.84 8.86
CA ARG A 81 19.76 -8.61 8.10
C ARG A 81 20.94 -7.67 7.99
N ALA A 82 21.70 -7.49 9.06
CA ALA A 82 22.88 -6.62 9.07
C ALA A 82 24.01 -7.22 8.21
N LYS A 83 24.22 -8.55 8.28
CA LYS A 83 25.17 -9.27 7.42
C LYS A 83 24.77 -9.15 5.94
N LEU A 84 23.48 -9.31 5.65
CA LEU A 84 22.95 -9.18 4.30
C LEU A 84 23.11 -7.75 3.75
N ALA A 85 22.80 -6.73 4.54
CA ALA A 85 22.98 -5.33 4.16
C ALA A 85 24.46 -4.93 4.03
N ALA A 86 25.37 -5.57 4.76
CA ALA A 86 26.81 -5.37 4.57
C ALA A 86 27.31 -5.94 3.23
N LYS A 87 26.66 -7.01 2.74
CA LYS A 87 27.01 -7.70 1.50
C LYS A 87 26.33 -7.11 0.26
N SER A 88 25.07 -6.67 0.38
CA SER A 88 24.28 -6.10 -0.72
C SER A 88 24.26 -4.57 -0.70
N PHE A 89 24.78 -3.95 -1.76
CA PHE A 89 24.60 -2.51 -1.98
C PHE A 89 23.16 -2.17 -2.40
N ARG A 90 22.48 -3.09 -3.11
CA ARG A 90 21.09 -2.91 -3.57
C ARG A 90 20.13 -2.72 -2.40
N LEU A 91 20.30 -3.51 -1.32
CA LEU A 91 19.52 -3.39 -0.08
C LEU A 91 19.69 -2.04 0.63
N LYS A 92 20.81 -1.34 0.46
CA LYS A 92 21.03 0.00 1.04
C LYS A 92 20.35 1.11 0.22
N VAL A 93 20.34 0.97 -1.11
CA VAL A 93 19.88 2.02 -2.02
C VAL A 93 18.38 1.93 -2.29
N GLU A 94 17.82 0.72 -2.35
CA GLU A 94 16.38 0.49 -2.57
C GLU A 94 15.46 1.28 -1.65
N PRO A 95 15.63 1.30 -0.31
CA PRO A 95 14.77 2.11 0.56
C PRO A 95 14.94 3.61 0.33
N VAL A 96 16.08 4.07 -0.19
CA VAL A 96 16.31 5.48 -0.53
C VAL A 96 15.61 5.82 -1.84
N ILE A 97 15.65 4.93 -2.84
CA ILE A 97 14.95 5.11 -4.11
C ILE A 97 13.44 5.10 -3.89
N ASP A 98 12.90 4.18 -3.09
CA ASP A 98 11.47 4.12 -2.83
C ASP A 98 10.98 5.38 -2.09
N LYS A 99 11.77 5.87 -1.13
CA LYS A 99 11.52 7.18 -0.48
C LYS A 99 11.64 8.33 -1.48
N ALA A 100 12.61 8.29 -2.38
CA ALA A 100 12.83 9.34 -3.38
C ALA A 100 11.73 9.37 -4.44
N LYS A 101 11.21 8.21 -4.88
CA LYS A 101 10.06 8.12 -5.80
C LYS A 101 8.82 8.72 -5.16
N ALA A 102 8.52 8.35 -3.91
CA ALA A 102 7.42 8.95 -3.16
C ALA A 102 7.60 10.48 -3.02
N ALA A 103 8.83 10.94 -2.75
CA ALA A 103 9.15 12.36 -2.68
C ALA A 103 9.09 13.08 -4.04
N ALA A 104 9.41 12.41 -5.15
CA ALA A 104 9.40 12.97 -6.49
C ALA A 104 7.96 13.13 -7.02
N GLU A 105 7.13 12.10 -6.86
CA GLU A 105 5.69 12.20 -7.17
C GLU A 105 5.01 13.30 -6.37
N TYR A 106 5.41 13.44 -5.10
CA TYR A 106 4.98 14.54 -4.24
C TYR A 106 5.50 15.91 -4.73
N SER A 107 6.78 16.01 -5.11
CA SER A 107 7.40 17.27 -5.55
C SER A 107 6.69 17.84 -6.79
N ILE A 108 6.33 17.01 -7.77
CA ILE A 108 5.61 17.48 -8.96
C ILE A 108 4.26 18.11 -8.59
N ARG A 109 3.52 17.49 -7.66
CA ARG A 109 2.20 17.97 -7.22
C ARG A 109 2.30 19.25 -6.40
N VAL A 110 3.33 19.33 -5.56
CA VAL A 110 3.69 20.56 -4.85
C VAL A 110 3.98 21.63 -5.88
N LEU A 111 4.99 21.47 -6.74
CA LEU A 111 5.35 22.50 -7.72
C LEU A 111 4.13 23.02 -8.50
N PHE A 112 3.24 22.14 -8.96
CA PHE A 112 1.98 22.54 -9.60
C PHE A 112 1.03 23.32 -8.66
N GLY A 113 0.75 22.83 -7.45
CA GLY A 113 -0.11 23.50 -6.47
C GLY A 113 0.42 24.89 -6.09
N THR A 114 1.71 25.01 -5.78
CA THR A 114 2.35 26.32 -5.53
C THR A 114 2.32 27.23 -6.74
N ALA A 115 2.59 26.73 -7.95
CA ALA A 115 2.55 27.53 -9.17
C ALA A 115 1.13 28.04 -9.47
N LEU A 116 0.11 27.22 -9.21
CA LEU A 116 -1.30 27.61 -9.37
C LEU A 116 -1.69 28.72 -8.38
N ILE A 117 -1.31 28.61 -7.11
CA ILE A 117 -1.55 29.66 -6.12
C ILE A 117 -0.78 30.95 -6.47
N ALA A 118 0.50 30.83 -6.82
CA ALA A 118 1.33 31.97 -7.21
C ALA A 118 0.76 32.68 -8.46
N SER A 119 0.29 31.92 -9.45
CA SER A 119 -0.39 32.44 -10.64
C SER A 119 -1.62 33.27 -10.26
N ILE A 120 -2.48 32.78 -9.37
CA ILE A 120 -3.67 33.51 -8.92
C ILE A 120 -3.26 34.82 -8.25
N VAL A 121 -2.31 34.78 -7.31
CA VAL A 121 -1.87 35.98 -6.58
C VAL A 121 -1.27 37.02 -7.53
N ILE A 122 -0.40 36.61 -8.46
CA ILE A 122 0.23 37.51 -9.43
C ILE A 122 -0.81 38.15 -10.36
N VAL A 123 -1.72 37.36 -10.92
CA VAL A 123 -2.74 37.87 -11.84
C VAL A 123 -3.66 38.88 -11.15
N PHE A 124 -4.16 38.56 -9.96
CA PHE A 124 -5.05 39.48 -9.23
C PHE A 124 -4.34 40.74 -8.75
N THR A 125 -3.10 40.65 -8.27
CA THR A 125 -2.33 41.84 -7.88
C THR A 125 -2.01 42.74 -9.08
N ALA A 126 -1.69 42.15 -10.24
CA ALA A 126 -1.47 42.91 -11.48
C ALA A 126 -2.75 43.61 -11.96
N ILE A 127 -3.90 42.94 -11.94
CA ILE A 127 -5.20 43.54 -12.28
C ILE A 127 -5.50 44.73 -11.35
N ILE A 128 -5.30 44.58 -10.03
CA ILE A 128 -5.52 45.66 -9.06
C ILE A 128 -4.56 46.84 -9.33
N ALA A 129 -3.29 46.57 -9.63
CA ALA A 129 -2.31 47.62 -9.93
C ALA A 129 -2.64 48.39 -11.22
N ILE A 130 -3.10 47.70 -12.28
CA ILE A 130 -3.54 48.33 -13.54
C ILE A 130 -4.81 49.15 -13.31
N LEU A 131 -5.79 48.62 -12.57
CA LEU A 131 -7.03 49.35 -12.27
C LEU A 131 -6.78 50.57 -11.37
N SER A 132 -5.83 50.48 -10.44
CA SER A 132 -5.46 51.59 -9.56
C SER A 132 -4.57 52.64 -10.22
N SER A 133 -3.92 52.31 -11.34
CA SER A 133 -3.13 53.28 -12.13
C SER A 133 -3.96 53.97 -13.21
N LYS A 134 -5.22 53.54 -13.42
CA LYS A 134 -6.16 54.17 -14.35
C LYS A 134 -7.04 55.25 -13.70
N SER A 135 -6.69 55.70 -12.50
CA SER A 135 -7.35 56.82 -11.83
C SER A 135 -6.45 58.04 -11.88
N ASP A 136 -6.62 58.85 -12.92
CA ASP A 136 -6.28 60.28 -12.88
C ASP A 136 -7.42 61.05 -12.19
N ASP A 137 -7.00 61.98 -11.35
CA ASP A 137 -7.68 62.84 -10.38
C ASP A 137 -9.16 63.23 -10.61
N ASP A 138 -9.94 63.06 -9.54
CA ASP A 138 -10.66 64.22 -8.97
C ASP A 138 -10.90 64.02 -7.47
N ASP A 139 -10.28 64.90 -6.69
CA ASP A 139 -10.49 65.07 -5.26
C ASP A 139 -11.94 65.48 -4.99
N ARG A 140 -12.71 64.65 -4.26
CA ARG A 140 -13.59 65.03 -3.13
C ARG A 140 -14.49 63.87 -2.71
N GLY A 141 -14.34 63.46 -1.45
CA GLY A 141 -15.39 62.78 -0.70
C GLY A 141 -15.04 61.36 -0.29
N ARG A 142 -14.41 61.26 0.89
CA ARG A 142 -14.35 60.03 1.67
C ARG A 142 -15.76 59.45 1.86
N ARG A 143 -16.05 58.36 1.16
CA ARG A 143 -16.90 57.27 1.67
C ARG A 143 -16.17 55.97 1.37
N ARG A 144 -15.57 55.39 2.41
CA ARG A 144 -15.11 54.00 2.41
C ARG A 144 -16.32 53.12 2.09
N ARG A 145 -16.52 52.80 0.81
CA ARG A 145 -17.29 51.62 0.43
C ARG A 145 -16.38 50.45 0.73
N SER A 146 -16.63 49.79 1.85
CA SER A 146 -16.13 48.43 2.07
C SER A 146 -16.51 47.62 0.85
N PHE A 147 -15.51 47.17 0.12
CA PHE A 147 -15.66 46.15 -0.90
C PHE A 147 -16.06 44.89 -0.15
N ASP A 148 -17.36 44.69 0.03
CA ASP A 148 -17.94 43.42 0.45
C ASP A 148 -17.78 42.45 -0.74
N SER A 149 -16.54 42.02 -0.96
CA SER A 149 -16.28 40.86 -1.78
C SER A 149 -16.74 39.68 -0.95
N GLY A 150 -17.93 39.15 -1.26
CA GLY A 150 -18.46 37.91 -0.70
C GLY A 150 -17.59 36.67 -0.94
N PHE A 151 -16.34 36.83 -1.36
CA PHE A 151 -15.30 35.81 -1.42
C PHE A 151 -14.42 35.88 -0.16
N ASN A 152 -14.99 35.55 0.99
CA ASN A 152 -14.20 35.26 2.19
C ASN A 152 -13.64 33.83 2.05
N ILE A 153 -12.62 33.66 1.20
CA ILE A 153 -11.82 32.43 1.18
C ILE A 153 -10.94 32.48 2.42
N PHE A 154 -11.40 31.85 3.51
CA PHE A 154 -10.64 31.75 4.76
C PHE A 154 -9.48 30.77 4.55
N ILE A 155 -8.39 31.24 3.95
CA ILE A 155 -7.15 30.46 3.79
C ILE A 155 -6.39 30.59 5.10
N SER A 156 -6.45 29.55 5.95
CA SER A 156 -5.60 29.53 7.14
C SER A 156 -4.14 29.26 6.71
N PRO A 157 -3.13 29.98 7.22
CA PRO A 157 -1.72 29.69 6.93
C PRO A 157 -1.34 28.25 7.34
N SER A 158 -2.04 27.70 8.35
CA SER A 158 -1.93 26.31 8.79
C SER A 158 -2.36 25.28 7.73
N ASP A 159 -3.30 25.60 6.84
CA ASP A 159 -3.72 24.69 5.75
C ASP A 159 -2.62 24.48 4.71
N LEU A 160 -1.69 25.44 4.60
CA LEU A 160 -0.57 25.34 3.69
C LEU A 160 0.50 24.36 4.19
N PHE A 161 0.60 24.12 5.50
CA PHE A 161 1.62 23.21 6.06
C PHE A 161 1.33 21.74 5.80
N TRP A 162 0.07 21.36 5.65
CA TRP A 162 -0.30 19.99 5.34
C TRP A 162 -0.12 19.63 3.85
N TYR A 163 -0.11 20.64 2.98
CA TYR A 163 0.36 20.54 1.60
C TYR A 163 1.86 20.19 1.52
N TRP A 164 2.63 20.43 2.59
CA TRP A 164 4.06 20.09 2.67
C TRP A 164 4.34 18.65 3.16
N ASP A 165 3.31 17.80 3.33
CA ASP A 165 3.46 16.46 3.89
C ASP A 165 3.70 15.36 2.82
N PRO A 166 4.89 14.74 2.74
CA PRO A 166 5.16 13.63 1.82
C PRO A 166 4.37 12.34 2.14
N TYR A 167 3.73 12.24 3.31
CA TYR A 167 2.95 11.08 3.75
C TYR A 167 1.43 11.28 3.70
N TYR A 168 0.98 12.32 3.03
CA TYR A 168 -0.42 12.70 2.86
C TYR A 168 -1.40 11.53 2.65
N TYR A 169 -1.17 10.71 1.62
CA TYR A 169 -2.05 9.57 1.28
C TYR A 169 -2.04 8.47 2.34
N ARG A 170 -0.92 8.29 3.04
CA ARG A 170 -0.76 7.27 4.08
C ARG A 170 -1.47 7.67 5.38
N ARG A 171 -1.45 8.97 5.73
CA ARG A 171 -2.16 9.52 6.90
C ARG A 171 -3.66 9.65 6.70
N ARG A 172 -4.11 10.01 5.50
CA ARG A 172 -5.55 10.25 5.23
C ARG A 172 -6.43 9.00 5.26
N ARG A 173 -5.87 7.78 5.26
CA ARG A 173 -6.67 6.56 5.48
C ARG A 173 -7.50 6.59 6.78
N VAL A 174 -7.20 7.49 7.72
CA VAL A 174 -7.79 7.55 9.07
C VAL A 174 -8.77 8.72 9.30
N GLN A 175 -8.79 9.78 8.48
CA GLN A 175 -9.63 10.96 8.73
C GLN A 175 -10.58 11.26 7.56
N THR A 176 -11.88 11.24 7.86
CA THR A 176 -12.97 11.41 6.87
C THR A 176 -13.77 12.69 7.08
N ASP A 177 -13.61 13.43 8.19
CA ASP A 177 -14.76 14.21 8.64
C ASP A 177 -14.90 15.64 8.09
N LYS A 178 -13.84 16.33 7.63
CA LYS A 178 -13.94 17.65 6.96
C LYS A 178 -12.73 17.90 6.04
N MET A 179 -12.98 18.24 4.78
CA MET A 179 -11.95 18.64 3.80
C MET A 179 -11.89 20.16 3.69
N ASN A 180 -10.69 20.75 3.73
CA ASN A 180 -10.51 22.20 3.52
C ASN A 180 -10.55 22.56 2.02
N PHE A 181 -10.80 23.82 1.67
CA PHE A 181 -10.97 24.24 0.27
C PHE A 181 -9.79 23.85 -0.64
N ILE A 182 -8.55 24.06 -0.18
CA ILE A 182 -7.33 23.69 -0.93
C ILE A 182 -7.20 22.17 -1.07
N GLU A 183 -7.59 21.43 -0.03
CA GLU A 183 -7.64 19.99 0.00
C GLU A 183 -8.64 19.44 -1.03
N SER A 184 -9.80 20.07 -1.17
CA SER A 184 -10.79 19.74 -2.19
C SER A 184 -10.25 19.99 -3.60
N VAL A 185 -9.60 21.13 -3.86
CA VAL A 185 -8.98 21.44 -5.16
C VAL A 185 -7.89 20.40 -5.49
N PHE A 186 -7.08 20.02 -4.51
CA PHE A 186 -6.01 19.05 -4.70
C PHE A 186 -6.54 17.62 -4.95
N SER A 187 -7.54 17.19 -4.18
CA SER A 187 -8.24 15.92 -4.39
C SER A 187 -8.91 15.88 -5.76
N PHE A 188 -9.46 17.01 -6.22
CA PHE A 188 -10.04 17.11 -7.55
C PHE A 188 -9.01 17.05 -8.69
N VAL A 189 -7.82 17.63 -8.52
CA VAL A 189 -6.80 17.67 -9.58
C VAL A 189 -5.96 16.39 -9.64
N PHE A 190 -5.55 15.87 -8.48
CA PHE A 190 -4.60 14.76 -8.38
C PHE A 190 -5.20 13.44 -7.89
N GLY A 191 -6.41 13.49 -7.36
CA GLY A 191 -7.10 12.34 -6.80
C GLY A 191 -6.58 11.87 -5.45
N GLU A 192 -7.28 10.88 -4.90
CA GLU A 192 -7.00 10.25 -3.59
C GLU A 192 -6.00 9.07 -3.65
N GLY A 193 -5.50 8.76 -4.86
CA GLY A 193 -4.70 7.55 -5.11
C GLY A 193 -5.54 6.28 -5.14
N ASP A 194 -4.90 5.15 -5.43
CA ASP A 194 -5.58 3.84 -5.47
C ASP A 194 -5.87 3.35 -4.03
N PRO A 195 -7.15 3.18 -3.65
CA PRO A 195 -7.52 2.74 -2.30
C PRO A 195 -7.14 1.26 -2.04
N ASN A 196 -6.96 0.47 -3.09
CA ASN A 196 -6.70 -0.96 -3.06
C ASN A 196 -5.22 -1.30 -3.30
N GLN A 197 -4.30 -0.34 -3.10
CA GLN A 197 -2.87 -0.63 -3.16
C GLN A 197 -2.47 -1.75 -2.20
N GLY A 198 -1.81 -2.78 -2.76
CA GLY A 198 -1.34 -3.96 -2.05
C GLY A 198 -2.47 -4.84 -1.51
N ILE A 199 -3.69 -4.73 -2.06
CA ILE A 199 -4.81 -5.57 -1.63
C ILE A 199 -4.50 -7.04 -1.91
N GLU A 200 -4.05 -7.37 -3.12
CA GLU A 200 -3.76 -8.74 -3.53
C GLU A 200 -2.70 -9.41 -2.63
N GLU A 201 -1.66 -8.67 -2.23
CA GLU A 201 -0.65 -9.18 -1.30
C GLU A 201 -1.24 -9.55 0.06
N LYS A 202 -2.14 -8.71 0.57
CA LYS A 202 -2.87 -8.98 1.82
C LYS A 202 -3.82 -10.16 1.66
N ARG A 203 -4.47 -10.31 0.50
CA ARG A 203 -5.34 -11.45 0.17
C ARG A 203 -4.58 -12.77 0.34
N TRP A 204 -3.44 -12.89 -0.34
CA TRP A 204 -2.62 -14.10 -0.29
C TRP A 204 -2.05 -14.38 1.08
N LYS A 205 -1.70 -13.34 1.84
CA LYS A 205 -1.26 -13.49 3.23
C LYS A 205 -2.37 -14.02 4.12
N LEU A 206 -3.60 -13.48 4.00
CA LEU A 206 -4.74 -13.96 4.78
C LEU A 206 -5.09 -15.41 4.46
N ILE A 207 -5.09 -15.77 3.17
CA ILE A 207 -5.32 -17.17 2.73
C ILE A 207 -4.24 -18.08 3.32
N GLY A 208 -2.96 -17.71 3.20
CA GLY A 208 -1.85 -18.50 3.71
C GLY A 208 -1.89 -18.67 5.23
N GLU A 209 -2.15 -17.60 5.98
CA GLU A 209 -2.29 -17.65 7.43
C GLU A 209 -3.52 -18.48 7.85
N TYR A 210 -4.62 -18.40 7.11
CA TYR A 210 -5.81 -19.20 7.36
C TYR A 210 -5.54 -20.70 7.17
N ILE A 211 -4.96 -21.08 6.03
CA ILE A 211 -4.54 -22.47 5.75
C ILE A 211 -3.59 -22.98 6.83
N ALA A 212 -2.59 -22.18 7.23
CA ALA A 212 -1.67 -22.53 8.31
C ALA A 212 -2.41 -22.75 9.64
N SER A 213 -3.37 -21.88 9.96
CA SER A 213 -4.14 -21.95 11.22
C SER A 213 -5.05 -23.19 11.30
N ASN A 214 -5.51 -23.69 10.16
CA ASN A 214 -6.30 -24.92 10.04
C ASN A 214 -5.43 -26.19 9.89
N GLY A 215 -4.12 -26.09 10.09
CA GLY A 215 -3.20 -27.24 9.99
C GLY A 215 -3.03 -27.74 8.57
N GLY A 216 -3.17 -26.87 7.57
CA GLY A 216 -2.94 -27.19 6.17
C GLY A 216 -4.05 -28.01 5.51
N VAL A 217 -5.27 -28.06 6.05
CA VAL A 217 -6.44 -28.68 5.38
C VAL A 217 -7.62 -27.72 5.49
N VAL A 218 -8.28 -27.43 4.36
CA VAL A 218 -9.41 -26.48 4.28
C VAL A 218 -10.44 -26.94 3.24
N THR A 219 -11.67 -26.46 3.35
CA THR A 219 -12.71 -26.67 2.31
C THR A 219 -12.79 -25.48 1.34
N ALA A 220 -13.50 -25.63 0.23
CA ALA A 220 -13.71 -24.54 -0.73
C ALA A 220 -14.47 -23.37 -0.09
N GLU A 221 -15.51 -23.67 0.69
CA GLU A 221 -16.39 -22.71 1.36
C GLU A 221 -15.64 -21.87 2.40
N GLU A 222 -14.65 -22.46 3.05
CA GLU A 222 -13.81 -21.76 4.02
C GLU A 222 -12.88 -20.72 3.34
N LEU A 223 -12.46 -21.00 2.11
CA LEU A 223 -11.62 -20.09 1.32
C LEU A 223 -12.42 -19.05 0.54
N ALA A 224 -13.67 -19.35 0.23
CA ALA A 224 -14.60 -18.50 -0.52
C ALA A 224 -14.59 -17.02 -0.09
N PRO A 225 -14.58 -16.65 1.22
CA PRO A 225 -14.58 -15.25 1.64
C PRO A 225 -13.35 -14.42 1.24
N TYR A 226 -12.25 -15.09 0.87
CA TYR A 226 -10.99 -14.43 0.50
C TYR A 226 -10.73 -14.42 -1.01
N LEU A 227 -11.62 -15.05 -1.80
CA LEU A 227 -11.44 -15.26 -3.22
C LEU A 227 -12.50 -14.49 -4.01
N ASP A 228 -12.16 -14.15 -5.24
CA ASP A 228 -13.09 -13.52 -6.17
C ASP A 228 -13.94 -14.62 -6.82
N ILE A 229 -15.18 -14.76 -6.33
CA ILE A 229 -16.11 -15.78 -6.80
C ILE A 229 -16.96 -15.18 -7.92
N ASP A 230 -16.63 -15.56 -9.16
CA ASP A 230 -17.52 -15.32 -10.29
C ASP A 230 -18.70 -16.29 -10.22
N ARG A 231 -19.93 -15.76 -10.23
CA ARG A 231 -21.18 -16.54 -10.18
C ARG A 231 -21.37 -17.49 -11.38
N THR A 232 -20.49 -17.44 -12.36
CA THR A 232 -20.50 -18.24 -13.59
C THR A 232 -19.50 -19.39 -13.58
N MET A 233 -18.56 -19.40 -12.62
CA MET A 233 -17.60 -20.49 -12.45
C MET A 233 -18.29 -21.72 -11.86
N SER A 234 -17.84 -22.94 -12.21
CA SER A 234 -18.31 -24.14 -11.51
C SER A 234 -18.09 -23.99 -10.01
N ASP A 235 -18.92 -24.64 -9.20
CA ASP A 235 -19.10 -24.34 -7.77
C ASP A 235 -17.82 -24.39 -6.90
N GLU A 236 -16.67 -24.86 -7.41
CA GLU A 236 -15.38 -24.89 -6.68
C GLU A 236 -14.12 -24.51 -7.51
N SER A 237 -14.27 -24.10 -8.78
CA SER A 237 -13.10 -23.79 -9.64
C SER A 237 -12.27 -22.59 -9.14
N TYR A 238 -12.85 -21.75 -8.29
CA TYR A 238 -12.19 -20.58 -7.71
C TYR A 238 -11.02 -20.94 -6.77
N VAL A 239 -10.92 -22.18 -6.29
CA VAL A 239 -9.84 -22.63 -5.38
C VAL A 239 -8.53 -22.94 -6.13
N LEU A 240 -8.59 -23.21 -7.45
CA LEU A 240 -7.42 -23.62 -8.25
C LEU A 240 -6.21 -22.68 -8.16
N PRO A 241 -6.35 -21.34 -8.15
CA PRO A 241 -5.22 -20.43 -7.97
C PRO A 241 -4.51 -20.61 -6.61
N VAL A 242 -5.26 -20.95 -5.56
CA VAL A 242 -4.71 -21.22 -4.23
C VAL A 242 -3.89 -22.50 -4.25
N LEU A 243 -4.42 -23.57 -4.87
CA LEU A 243 -3.71 -24.83 -5.04
C LEU A 243 -2.40 -24.63 -5.81
N LEU A 244 -2.44 -23.88 -6.91
CA LEU A 244 -1.24 -23.61 -7.71
C LEU A 244 -0.20 -22.77 -6.94
N ARG A 245 -0.64 -21.82 -6.11
CA ARG A 245 0.27 -20.94 -5.37
C ARG A 245 0.95 -21.64 -4.19
N PHE A 246 0.18 -22.46 -3.47
CA PHE A 246 0.58 -23.09 -2.22
C PHE A 246 0.78 -24.61 -2.33
N ASP A 247 0.84 -25.14 -3.55
CA ASP A 247 1.01 -26.57 -3.86
C ASP A 247 0.01 -27.46 -3.12
N GLY A 248 -1.26 -27.07 -3.18
CA GLY A 248 -2.37 -27.79 -2.58
C GLY A 248 -2.87 -28.91 -3.49
N GLN A 249 -3.43 -29.95 -2.87
CA GLN A 249 -3.97 -31.12 -3.55
C GLN A 249 -5.39 -31.41 -3.06
N PRO A 250 -6.34 -31.73 -3.95
CA PRO A 250 -7.67 -32.17 -3.55
C PRO A 250 -7.61 -33.63 -3.06
N GLU A 251 -8.20 -33.88 -1.90
CA GLU A 251 -8.45 -35.18 -1.30
C GLU A 251 -9.96 -35.33 -1.08
N ILE A 252 -10.48 -36.56 -1.11
CA ILE A 252 -11.90 -36.83 -0.86
C ILE A 252 -12.00 -37.47 0.52
N ASP A 253 -12.91 -36.97 1.35
CA ASP A 253 -13.20 -37.57 2.66
C ASP A 253 -14.07 -38.85 2.54
N GLU A 254 -14.36 -39.49 3.67
CA GLU A 254 -15.18 -40.70 3.71
C GLU A 254 -16.65 -40.41 3.35
N GLU A 255 -17.09 -39.16 3.53
CA GLU A 255 -18.43 -38.67 3.21
C GLU A 255 -18.60 -38.23 1.75
N GLY A 256 -17.53 -38.14 0.96
CA GLY A 256 -17.52 -37.75 -0.44
C GLY A 256 -17.34 -36.24 -0.70
N ASN A 257 -16.98 -35.45 0.31
CA ASN A 257 -16.65 -34.03 0.16
C ASN A 257 -15.18 -33.86 -0.24
N ILE A 258 -14.90 -32.76 -0.96
CA ILE A 258 -13.54 -32.41 -1.38
C ILE A 258 -12.88 -31.57 -0.29
N LEU A 259 -11.77 -32.07 0.25
CA LEU A 259 -10.88 -31.36 1.15
C LEU A 259 -9.61 -30.97 0.40
N TYR A 260 -9.12 -29.75 0.62
CA TYR A 260 -7.89 -29.28 0.01
C TYR A 260 -6.76 -29.35 1.03
N ARG A 261 -5.81 -30.27 0.79
CA ARG A 261 -4.63 -30.46 1.63
C ARG A 261 -3.44 -29.66 1.10
N PHE A 262 -2.71 -29.02 2.01
CA PHE A 262 -1.50 -28.24 1.76
C PHE A 262 -0.34 -28.81 2.59
N PRO A 263 0.39 -29.82 2.09
CA PRO A 263 1.41 -30.53 2.87
C PRO A 263 2.52 -29.62 3.40
N SER A 264 2.90 -28.60 2.64
CA SER A 264 3.94 -27.64 3.04
C SER A 264 3.56 -26.85 4.30
N PHE A 265 2.26 -26.65 4.56
CA PHE A 265 1.75 -25.91 5.72
C PHE A 265 1.65 -26.78 6.98
N GLN A 266 1.74 -28.10 6.83
CA GLN A 266 1.77 -29.05 7.95
C GLN A 266 3.16 -29.12 8.59
N ARG A 267 4.20 -28.76 7.84
CA ARG A 267 5.59 -28.71 8.27
C ARG A 267 5.90 -27.33 8.84
N THR A 268 5.86 -27.18 10.16
CA THR A 268 6.03 -25.87 10.83
C THR A 268 7.13 -25.96 11.88
N ALA A 269 7.99 -24.94 11.96
CA ALA A 269 9.08 -24.90 12.95
C ALA A 269 8.63 -24.84 14.41
N ALA A 270 7.36 -24.50 14.65
CA ALA A 270 6.76 -24.32 15.97
C ALA A 270 6.05 -25.59 16.49
N SER A 271 6.67 -26.77 16.41
CA SER A 271 6.06 -28.06 16.79
C SER A 271 5.65 -28.20 18.28
N GLN A 272 5.73 -27.16 19.12
CA GLN A 272 5.53 -27.29 20.58
C GLN A 272 4.37 -26.49 21.22
N ARG A 273 3.31 -26.10 20.50
CA ARG A 273 2.12 -25.50 21.17
C ARG A 273 0.73 -25.92 20.67
N ILE A 274 0.57 -27.07 20.02
CA ILE A 274 -0.77 -27.59 19.68
C ILE A 274 -1.32 -28.40 20.86
N GLY A 275 -1.54 -27.72 21.98
CA GLY A 275 -2.29 -28.21 23.13
C GLY A 275 -3.70 -27.64 23.13
N ARG A 276 -4.49 -27.90 22.08
CA ARG A 276 -5.98 -27.89 22.02
C ARG A 276 -6.41 -27.71 20.56
N LYS A 277 -7.01 -28.76 19.99
CA LYS A 277 -7.93 -28.65 18.84
C LYS A 277 -9.24 -28.01 19.31
N GLU A 278 -9.20 -26.76 19.74
CA GLU A 278 -10.42 -25.96 19.97
C GLU A 278 -10.81 -25.36 18.62
N TYR A 279 -12.07 -25.52 18.21
CA TYR A 279 -12.64 -24.99 16.95
C TYR A 279 -12.12 -23.57 16.64
N VAL A 280 -11.19 -23.46 15.69
CA VAL A 280 -10.35 -22.27 15.45
C VAL A 280 -11.10 -21.19 14.66
N GLY A 281 -12.19 -21.55 13.97
CA GLY A 281 -13.00 -20.59 13.21
C GLY A 281 -13.45 -19.37 14.02
N ARG A 282 -13.75 -19.55 15.32
CA ARG A 282 -14.15 -18.44 16.21
C ARG A 282 -12.96 -17.57 16.59
N ARG A 283 -11.81 -18.16 16.92
CA ARG A 283 -10.61 -17.43 17.37
C ARG A 283 -9.89 -16.71 16.23
N TRP A 284 -9.91 -17.26 15.01
CA TRP A 284 -9.40 -16.60 13.82
C TRP A 284 -10.28 -15.40 13.45
N ALA A 285 -11.60 -15.57 13.40
CA ALA A 285 -12.53 -14.46 13.21
C ALA A 285 -12.31 -13.35 14.26
N ASP A 286 -12.15 -13.69 15.54
CA ASP A 286 -11.87 -12.72 16.60
C ASP A 286 -10.49 -12.05 16.45
N ALA A 287 -9.45 -12.78 16.00
CA ALA A 287 -8.10 -12.27 15.80
C ALA A 287 -7.99 -11.27 14.63
N ILE A 288 -8.81 -11.43 13.58
CA ILE A 288 -8.84 -10.50 12.44
C ILE A 288 -9.91 -9.40 12.62
N GLY A 289 -10.68 -9.43 13.72
CA GLY A 289 -11.69 -8.42 14.03
C GLY A 289 -13.03 -8.61 13.32
N GLY A 290 -13.44 -9.87 13.16
CA GLY A 290 -14.72 -10.30 12.61
C GLY A 290 -14.66 -10.55 11.10
N VAL A 291 -15.40 -11.57 10.67
CA VAL A 291 -15.65 -11.90 9.26
C VAL A 291 -16.31 -10.71 8.54
N GLU A 292 -17.04 -9.82 9.20
CA GLU A 292 -17.58 -8.60 8.54
C GLU A 292 -16.51 -7.56 8.15
N LYS A 293 -15.29 -7.68 8.69
CA LYS A 293 -14.10 -6.96 8.23
C LYS A 293 -13.39 -7.68 7.08
N ILE A 294 -14.06 -8.66 6.45
CA ILE A 294 -13.60 -9.36 5.25
C ILE A 294 -13.08 -8.32 4.27
N PHE A 295 -11.90 -8.67 3.77
CA PHE A 295 -11.26 -8.15 2.58
C PHE A 295 -12.27 -7.68 1.52
N ARG A 296 -12.60 -6.39 1.51
CA ARG A 296 -13.47 -5.77 0.51
C ARG A 296 -12.67 -4.75 -0.27
N GLU A 297 -12.68 -4.93 -1.59
CA GLU A 297 -12.21 -3.90 -2.50
C GLU A 297 -13.06 -2.65 -2.33
N LYS A 298 -12.37 -1.52 -2.19
CA LYS A 298 -13.03 -0.22 -2.14
C LYS A 298 -13.19 0.27 -3.57
N LYS A 299 -14.36 0.82 -3.90
CA LYS A 299 -14.53 1.50 -5.19
C LYS A 299 -13.50 2.62 -5.30
N TRP A 300 -12.85 2.70 -6.46
CA TRP A 300 -11.91 3.78 -6.72
C TRP A 300 -12.69 5.06 -7.02
N GLU A 301 -12.83 5.90 -6.01
CA GLU A 301 -13.28 7.27 -6.16
C GLU A 301 -12.07 8.14 -6.46
N PHE A 302 -12.08 8.82 -7.62
CA PHE A 302 -10.99 9.70 -8.00
C PHE A 302 -10.82 10.83 -6.97
N SER A 303 -11.91 11.47 -6.56
CA SER A 303 -11.93 12.56 -5.58
C SER A 303 -13.06 12.39 -4.57
N LYS A 304 -12.82 12.70 -3.29
CA LYS A 304 -13.85 12.67 -2.23
C LYS A 304 -14.64 13.99 -2.08
N THR A 305 -14.40 14.94 -2.97
CA THR A 305 -15.01 16.27 -2.93
C THR A 305 -16.50 16.27 -3.19
N ASN A 306 -17.23 17.07 -2.42
CA ASN A 306 -18.65 17.34 -2.66
C ASN A 306 -18.87 18.14 -3.96
N MET A 307 -20.09 18.10 -4.49
CA MET A 307 -20.47 18.79 -5.74
C MET A 307 -20.21 20.31 -5.68
N SER A 308 -20.46 20.94 -4.53
CA SER A 308 -20.21 22.36 -4.30
C SER A 308 -18.72 22.70 -4.31
N GLU A 309 -17.90 21.89 -3.65
CA GLU A 309 -16.44 22.04 -3.60
C GLU A 309 -15.81 21.85 -4.98
N ARG A 310 -16.28 20.86 -5.74
CA ARG A 310 -15.87 20.64 -7.13
C ARG A 310 -16.23 21.83 -8.01
N GLY A 311 -17.43 22.38 -7.85
CA GLY A 311 -17.87 23.60 -8.53
C GLY A 311 -16.98 24.81 -8.21
N MET A 312 -16.60 24.99 -6.94
CA MET A 312 -15.68 26.06 -6.55
C MET A 312 -14.28 25.86 -7.13
N ALA A 313 -13.74 24.63 -7.16
CA ALA A 313 -12.44 24.34 -7.75
C ALA A 313 -12.42 24.64 -9.27
N ILE A 314 -13.48 24.23 -9.99
CA ILE A 314 -13.65 24.53 -11.43
C ILE A 314 -13.78 26.04 -11.65
N GLY A 315 -14.60 26.71 -10.82
CA GLY A 315 -14.79 28.16 -10.89
C GLY A 315 -13.49 28.93 -10.66
N LEU A 316 -12.68 28.52 -9.68
CA LEU A 316 -11.38 29.12 -9.38
C LEU A 316 -10.40 28.95 -10.55
N GLY A 317 -10.33 27.75 -11.13
CA GLY A 317 -9.49 27.48 -12.30
C GLY A 317 -9.91 28.30 -13.52
N GLY A 318 -11.21 28.38 -13.79
CA GLY A 318 -11.77 29.18 -14.88
C GLY A 318 -11.53 30.69 -14.68
N LEU A 319 -11.70 31.19 -13.46
CA LEU A 319 -11.45 32.59 -13.12
C LEU A 319 -9.96 32.92 -13.29
N ASN A 320 -9.04 32.05 -12.83
CA ASN A 320 -7.62 32.25 -13.02
C ASN A 320 -7.23 32.32 -14.51
N LEU A 321 -7.72 31.40 -15.33
CA LEU A 321 -7.48 31.40 -16.78
C LEU A 321 -8.04 32.67 -17.45
N PHE A 322 -9.25 33.06 -17.10
CA PHE A 322 -9.89 34.27 -17.62
C PHE A 322 -9.13 35.55 -17.20
N GLY A 323 -8.66 35.59 -15.95
CA GLY A 323 -7.81 36.67 -15.44
C GLY A 323 -6.50 36.80 -16.21
N VAL A 324 -5.85 35.69 -16.55
CA VAL A 324 -4.63 35.69 -17.41
C VAL A 324 -4.93 36.26 -18.79
N ILE A 325 -6.06 35.87 -19.42
CA ILE A 325 -6.46 36.37 -20.74
C ILE A 325 -6.72 37.88 -20.70
N ILE A 326 -7.47 38.37 -19.70
CA ILE A 326 -7.72 39.80 -19.53
C ILE A 326 -6.43 40.57 -19.29
N LEU A 327 -5.57 40.06 -18.41
CA LEU A 327 -4.28 40.69 -18.12
C LEU A 327 -3.43 40.79 -19.39
N GLY A 328 -3.40 39.73 -20.21
CA GLY A 328 -2.72 39.74 -21.51
C GLY A 328 -3.34 40.68 -22.55
N ALA A 329 -4.62 41.04 -22.41
CA ALA A 329 -5.27 42.06 -23.24
C ALA A 329 -5.10 43.49 -22.70
N MET A 330 -4.73 43.66 -21.42
CA MET A 330 -4.48 44.95 -20.76
C MET A 330 -3.02 45.40 -20.80
N LEU A 331 -2.09 44.46 -21.02
CA LEU A 331 -0.64 44.68 -21.19
C LEU A 331 -0.30 45.07 -22.63
#